data_AF-B7S978-F1
#
_entry.id   AF-B7S978-F1
#
_cell.length_a   1.000
_cell.length_b   1.000
_cell.length_c   1.000
_cell.angle_alpha   90.00
_cell.angle_beta   90.00
_cell.angle_gamma   90.00
#
_symmetry.space_group_name_H-M   'P 1'
#
loop_
_entity.id
_entity.type
_entity.pdbx_description
1 polymer ?
#
loop_
_entity_poly.entity_id
_entity_poly.type
_entity_poly.pdbx_seq_one_letter_code
_entity_poly.pdbx_strand_id
1 'polypeptide(L)'
;MEENGSANGFEFVEPTDHEGNTFQYICRVGDVNEVLEALESVRWTDVLHQYDFCGRQVTHAVAECDQANAKSKIEILWTMGADINAKELTMGNTLLHLAILTRNYLLAEWICQTPGFDVEAVNYLQDTAYHIAYRIGDLDMMEILRTNGAVCDDPSDESDAPSEILDLN
;
A
#
# COMPACT_ATOMS: atom_id res chain seq x y z
N MET A 1 -16.20 -32.32 -47.63
CA MET A 1 -16.25 -30.90 -48.01
C MET A 1 -16.54 -30.15 -46.74
N GLU A 2 -15.48 -29.52 -46.25
CA GLU A 2 -15.47 -28.59 -45.14
C GLU A 2 -16.41 -27.43 -45.43
N GLU A 3 -17.03 -26.87 -44.39
CA GLU A 3 -16.98 -25.42 -44.17
C GLU A 3 -17.16 -25.17 -42.67
N ASN A 4 -16.02 -25.05 -42.00
CA ASN A 4 -15.88 -24.40 -40.70
C ASN A 4 -16.08 -22.90 -40.92
N GLY A 5 -17.20 -22.36 -40.44
CA GLY A 5 -17.38 -20.91 -40.24
C GLY A 5 -17.10 -20.59 -38.79
N SER A 6 -15.83 -20.38 -38.46
CA SER A 6 -15.34 -19.93 -37.14
C SER A 6 -16.22 -18.81 -36.59
N ALA A 7 -16.86 -19.05 -35.45
CA ALA A 7 -17.25 -17.97 -34.56
C ALA A 7 -15.96 -17.24 -34.19
N ASN A 8 -15.83 -15.98 -34.63
CA ASN A 8 -14.82 -15.07 -34.10
C ASN A 8 -15.11 -14.88 -32.61
N GLY A 9 -14.55 -15.77 -31.79
CA GLY A 9 -14.29 -15.52 -30.39
C GLY A 9 -13.30 -14.38 -30.32
N PHE A 10 -13.81 -13.15 -30.29
CA PHE A 10 -13.10 -12.08 -29.61
C PHE A 10 -13.05 -12.50 -28.14
N GLU A 11 -12.03 -13.26 -27.75
CA GLU A 11 -11.56 -13.22 -26.37
C GLU A 11 -11.17 -11.75 -26.15
N PHE A 12 -12.07 -11.02 -25.51
CA PHE A 12 -11.72 -9.75 -24.90
C PHE A 12 -10.71 -10.09 -23.81
N VAL A 13 -9.43 -10.09 -24.18
CA VAL A 13 -8.34 -10.23 -23.22
C VAL A 13 -8.41 -8.98 -22.38
N GLU A 14 -8.93 -9.11 -21.16
CA GLU A 14 -8.94 -8.01 -20.21
C GLU A 14 -7.50 -7.52 -20.06
N PRO A 15 -7.25 -6.20 -20.11
CA PRO A 15 -5.90 -5.70 -19.95
C PRO A 15 -5.36 -6.14 -18.59
N THR A 16 -4.36 -7.01 -18.63
CA THR A 16 -3.64 -7.47 -17.45
C THR A 16 -2.40 -6.61 -17.26
N ASP A 17 -1.86 -6.58 -16.04
CA ASP A 17 -0.50 -6.09 -15.85
C ASP A 17 0.50 -7.03 -16.56
N HIS A 18 1.79 -6.69 -16.46
CA HIS A 18 2.87 -7.53 -16.99
C HIS A 18 2.97 -8.90 -16.28
N GLU A 19 2.16 -9.13 -15.25
CA GLU A 19 2.12 -10.32 -14.39
C GLU A 19 0.87 -11.18 -14.63
N GLY A 20 -0.03 -10.73 -15.50
CA GLY A 20 -1.28 -11.42 -15.80
C GLY A 20 -2.39 -11.19 -14.77
N ASN A 21 -2.21 -10.26 -13.81
CA ASN A 21 -3.19 -9.97 -12.78
C ASN A 21 -4.07 -8.78 -13.17
N THR A 22 -5.23 -9.08 -13.77
CA THR A 22 -6.22 -8.05 -14.15
C THR A 22 -6.67 -7.22 -12.96
N PHE A 23 -6.88 -7.83 -11.80
CA PHE A 23 -7.39 -7.13 -10.63
C PHE A 23 -6.40 -6.08 -10.12
N GLN A 24 -5.12 -6.42 -10.02
CA GLN A 24 -4.09 -5.45 -9.66
C GLN A 24 -3.95 -4.36 -10.72
N TYR A 25 -4.05 -4.69 -12.00
CA TYR A 25 -4.04 -3.71 -13.08
C TYR A 25 -5.19 -2.70 -12.94
N ILE A 26 -6.44 -3.17 -12.75
CA ILE A 26 -7.62 -2.31 -12.58
C ILE A 26 -7.46 -1.43 -11.34
N CYS A 27 -7.02 -1.99 -10.21
CA CYS A 27 -6.77 -1.20 -9.01
C CYS A 27 -5.71 -0.12 -9.22
N ARG A 28 -4.66 -0.41 -9.99
CA ARG A 28 -3.56 0.52 -10.24
C ARG A 28 -3.90 1.61 -11.24
N VAL A 29 -4.56 1.26 -12.35
CA VAL A 29 -4.73 2.14 -13.53
C VAL A 29 -6.15 2.65 -13.67
N GLY A 30 -7.15 1.83 -13.32
CA GLY A 30 -8.55 2.18 -13.52
C GLY A 30 -9.05 3.26 -12.57
N ASP A 31 -10.26 3.76 -12.75
CA ASP A 31 -10.85 4.68 -11.77
C ASP A 31 -11.58 3.93 -10.63
N VAL A 32 -12.19 4.67 -9.70
CA VAL A 32 -12.93 4.06 -8.58
C VAL A 32 -14.14 3.25 -9.07
N ASN A 33 -14.81 3.67 -10.14
CA ASN A 33 -15.98 2.95 -10.68
C ASN A 33 -15.54 1.65 -11.34
N GLU A 34 -14.44 1.66 -12.11
CA GLU A 34 -13.91 0.45 -12.73
C GLU A 34 -13.47 -0.58 -11.69
N VAL A 35 -12.90 -0.14 -10.56
CA VAL A 35 -12.64 -1.04 -9.43
C VAL A 35 -13.94 -1.65 -8.91
N LEU A 36 -14.98 -0.85 -8.68
CA LEU A 36 -16.28 -1.33 -8.18
C LEU A 36 -16.97 -2.30 -9.16
N GLU A 37 -16.97 -1.99 -10.46
CA GLU A 37 -17.51 -2.87 -11.51
C GLU A 37 -16.77 -4.22 -11.54
N ALA A 38 -15.45 -4.20 -11.37
CA ALA A 38 -14.67 -5.43 -11.28
C ALA A 38 -15.07 -6.30 -10.07
N LEU A 39 -15.56 -5.71 -8.98
CA LEU A 39 -16.04 -6.45 -7.80
C LEU A 39 -17.38 -7.14 -8.02
N GLU A 40 -18.23 -6.63 -8.91
CA GLU A 40 -19.53 -7.24 -9.21
C GLU A 40 -19.38 -8.53 -10.02
N SER A 41 -18.32 -8.62 -10.82
CA SER A 41 -18.10 -9.70 -11.78
C SER A 41 -17.44 -10.94 -11.16
N VAL A 42 -16.49 -10.76 -10.23
CA VAL A 42 -15.61 -11.84 -9.75
C VAL A 42 -15.24 -11.64 -8.28
N ARG A 43 -15.00 -12.74 -7.55
CA ARG A 43 -14.48 -12.70 -6.18
C ARG A 43 -12.94 -12.66 -6.19
N TRP A 44 -12.36 -11.54 -5.78
CA TRP A 44 -10.92 -11.28 -5.79
C TRP A 44 -10.19 -11.51 -4.46
N THR A 45 -10.80 -12.23 -3.50
CA THR A 45 -10.23 -12.35 -2.14
C THR A 45 -8.85 -13.00 -2.12
N ASP A 46 -8.57 -13.91 -3.07
CA ASP A 46 -7.32 -14.66 -3.10
C ASP A 46 -6.13 -13.81 -3.60
N VAL A 47 -6.40 -12.70 -4.29
CA VAL A 47 -5.36 -11.84 -4.90
C VAL A 47 -4.99 -10.63 -4.04
N LEU A 48 -5.76 -10.32 -2.99
CA LEU A 48 -5.55 -9.13 -2.14
C LEU A 48 -4.20 -9.14 -1.42
N HIS A 49 -3.76 -10.32 -0.99
CA HIS A 49 -2.52 -10.49 -0.22
C HIS A 49 -1.34 -10.99 -1.06
N GLN A 50 -1.54 -11.17 -2.37
CA GLN A 50 -0.47 -11.57 -3.27
C GLN A 50 0.46 -10.39 -3.52
N TYR A 51 1.75 -10.70 -3.61
CA TYR A 51 2.78 -9.74 -3.95
C TYR A 51 3.02 -9.75 -5.46
N ASP A 52 3.15 -8.56 -6.05
CA ASP A 52 3.61 -8.35 -7.42
C ASP A 52 5.12 -8.65 -7.55
N PHE A 53 5.70 -8.58 -8.75
CA PHE A 53 7.15 -8.77 -8.96
C PHE A 53 8.01 -7.67 -8.33
N CYS A 54 7.42 -6.52 -7.99
CA CYS A 54 8.05 -5.46 -7.21
C CYS A 54 7.96 -5.71 -5.70
N GLY A 55 7.35 -6.83 -5.27
CA GLY A 55 7.19 -7.16 -3.86
C GLY A 55 6.10 -6.36 -3.16
N ARG A 56 5.07 -5.90 -3.88
CA ARG A 56 3.97 -5.09 -3.35
C ARG A 56 2.65 -5.84 -3.38
N GLN A 57 1.86 -5.73 -2.32
CA GLN A 57 0.43 -6.05 -2.41
C GLN A 57 -0.34 -4.93 -3.12
N VAL A 58 -1.58 -5.19 -3.51
CA VAL A 58 -2.43 -4.23 -4.23
C VAL A 58 -2.59 -2.88 -3.51
N THR A 59 -2.65 -2.88 -2.18
CA THR A 59 -2.72 -1.65 -1.36
C THR A 59 -1.49 -0.76 -1.55
N HIS A 60 -0.30 -1.35 -1.57
CA HIS A 60 0.97 -0.65 -1.80
C HIS A 60 1.04 -0.09 -3.23
N ALA A 61 0.68 -0.91 -4.23
CA ALA A 61 0.70 -0.49 -5.63
C ALA A 61 -0.26 0.70 -5.88
N VAL A 62 -1.45 0.67 -5.27
CA VAL A 62 -2.41 1.78 -5.33
C VAL A 62 -1.86 3.05 -4.68
N ALA A 63 -1.29 2.95 -3.48
CA ALA A 63 -0.71 4.08 -2.77
C ALA A 63 0.43 4.75 -3.56
N GLU A 64 1.22 3.95 -4.29
CA GLU A 64 2.34 4.45 -5.09
C GLU A 64 1.90 5.06 -6.43
N CYS A 65 0.97 4.41 -7.15
CA CYS A 65 0.65 4.76 -8.54
C CYS A 65 -0.53 5.72 -8.73
N ASP A 66 -1.51 5.74 -7.84
CA ASP A 66 -2.74 6.54 -8.03
C ASP A 66 -2.96 7.54 -6.90
N GLN A 67 -2.23 8.66 -6.92
CA GLN A 67 -2.33 9.67 -5.88
C GLN A 67 -3.73 10.29 -5.76
N ALA A 68 -4.48 10.38 -6.86
CA ALA A 68 -5.78 11.04 -6.89
C ALA A 68 -6.87 10.18 -6.22
N ASN A 69 -6.86 8.87 -6.45
CA ASN A 69 -7.90 7.96 -5.95
C ASN A 69 -7.42 6.98 -4.89
N ALA A 70 -6.14 7.00 -4.48
CA ALA A 70 -5.57 6.01 -3.58
C ALA A 70 -6.41 5.79 -2.33
N LYS A 71 -6.84 6.88 -1.66
CA LYS A 71 -7.70 6.79 -0.47
C LYS A 71 -8.97 5.98 -0.74
N SER A 72 -9.77 6.38 -1.74
CA SER A 72 -11.05 5.73 -2.04
C SER A 72 -10.87 4.27 -2.46
N LYS A 73 -9.82 3.97 -3.23
CA LYS A 73 -9.52 2.60 -3.65
C LYS A 73 -9.04 1.73 -2.48
N ILE A 74 -8.19 2.26 -1.61
CA ILE A 74 -7.73 1.56 -0.41
C ILE A 74 -8.89 1.31 0.56
N GLU A 75 -9.81 2.27 0.71
CA GLU A 75 -11.05 2.06 1.47
C GLU A 75 -11.82 0.85 0.94
N ILE A 76 -12.04 0.78 -0.37
CA ILE A 76 -12.70 -0.37 -1.02
C ILE A 76 -11.93 -1.66 -0.75
N LEU A 77 -10.62 -1.69 -1.02
CA LEU A 77 -9.76 -2.86 -0.82
C LEU A 77 -9.79 -3.34 0.64
N TRP A 78 -9.78 -2.42 1.59
CA TRP A 78 -9.85 -2.74 3.01
C TRP A 78 -11.19 -3.37 3.38
N THR A 79 -12.32 -2.87 2.83
CA THR A 79 -13.64 -3.51 3.04
C THR A 79 -13.71 -4.92 2.44
N MET A 80 -12.86 -5.23 1.46
CA MET A 80 -12.73 -6.58 0.89
C MET A 80 -11.82 -7.50 1.72
N GLY A 81 -11.16 -6.99 2.76
CA GLY A 81 -10.23 -7.73 3.60
C GLY A 81 -8.76 -7.60 3.21
N ALA A 82 -8.39 -6.60 2.42
CA ALA A 82 -6.98 -6.29 2.20
C ALA A 82 -6.30 -5.93 3.53
N ASP A 83 -5.07 -6.40 3.71
CA ASP A 83 -4.26 -6.08 4.88
C ASP A 83 -3.61 -4.70 4.68
N ILE A 84 -4.01 -3.73 5.50
CA ILE A 84 -3.47 -2.38 5.49
C ILE A 84 -2.16 -2.26 6.27
N ASN A 85 -1.86 -3.20 7.17
CA ASN A 85 -0.63 -3.25 7.97
C ASN A 85 0.49 -4.06 7.30
N ALA A 86 0.21 -4.66 6.14
CA ALA A 86 1.20 -5.40 5.38
C ALA A 86 2.42 -4.52 5.05
N LYS A 87 3.57 -5.17 4.91
CA LYS A 87 4.82 -4.57 4.45
C LYS A 87 5.11 -5.04 3.03
N GLU A 88 5.54 -4.14 2.17
CA GLU A 88 6.13 -4.51 0.88
C GLU A 88 7.52 -5.15 1.10
N LEU A 89 7.94 -6.00 0.17
CA LEU A 89 9.08 -6.90 0.36
C LEU A 89 10.44 -6.26 0.08
N THR A 90 10.48 -5.09 -0.55
CA THR A 90 11.72 -4.42 -0.95
C THR A 90 12.35 -3.70 0.24
N MET A 91 11.64 -2.73 0.84
CA MET A 91 12.12 -1.90 1.95
C MET A 91 11.34 -2.11 3.25
N GLY A 92 10.33 -2.99 3.25
CA GLY A 92 9.49 -3.21 4.43
C GLY A 92 8.51 -2.07 4.67
N ASN A 93 8.24 -1.22 3.68
CA ASN A 93 7.35 -0.09 3.84
C ASN A 93 5.91 -0.56 4.01
N THR A 94 5.25 -0.05 5.04
CA THR A 94 3.78 -0.15 5.18
C THR A 94 3.09 0.88 4.29
N LEU A 95 1.76 0.79 4.24
CA LEU A 95 0.93 1.76 3.52
C LEU A 95 1.17 3.22 3.95
N LEU A 96 1.38 3.46 5.24
CA LEU A 96 1.62 4.81 5.77
C LEU A 96 2.99 5.35 5.32
N HIS A 97 4.04 4.51 5.28
CA HIS A 97 5.34 4.92 4.75
C HIS A 97 5.21 5.35 3.28
N LEU A 98 4.48 4.59 2.47
CA LEU A 98 4.25 4.91 1.06
C LEU A 98 3.48 6.22 0.89
N ALA A 99 2.42 6.45 1.69
CA ALA A 99 1.67 7.71 1.66
C ALA A 99 2.57 8.93 1.92
N ILE A 100 3.61 8.77 2.75
CA ILE A 100 4.58 9.84 3.04
C ILE A 100 5.55 10.04 1.89
N LEU A 101 6.11 8.95 1.37
CA LEU A 101 7.03 8.97 0.23
C LEU A 101 6.39 9.60 -1.02
N THR A 102 5.08 9.42 -1.20
CA THR A 102 4.32 10.02 -2.30
C THR A 102 3.68 11.37 -1.96
N ARG A 103 3.86 11.86 -0.73
CA ARG A 103 3.29 13.11 -0.20
C ARG A 103 1.75 13.16 -0.31
N ASN A 104 1.10 12.02 -0.09
CA ASN A 104 -0.34 11.90 -0.07
C ASN A 104 -0.91 12.15 1.32
N TYR A 105 -1.06 13.44 1.66
CA TYR A 105 -1.57 13.88 2.96
C TYR A 105 -2.96 13.32 3.30
N LEU A 106 -3.84 13.26 2.30
CA LEU A 106 -5.21 12.75 2.48
C LEU A 106 -5.21 11.26 2.83
N LEU A 107 -4.38 10.48 2.14
CA LEU A 107 -4.23 9.06 2.44
C LEU A 107 -3.59 8.86 3.82
N ALA A 108 -2.52 9.60 4.13
CA ALA A 108 -1.84 9.50 5.42
C ALA A 108 -2.77 9.82 6.59
N GLU A 109 -3.54 10.91 6.52
CA GLU A 109 -4.52 11.28 7.54
C GLU A 109 -5.57 10.17 7.74
N TRP A 110 -6.12 9.64 6.64
CA TRP A 110 -7.11 8.58 6.71
C TRP A 110 -6.56 7.28 7.31
N ILE A 111 -5.33 6.89 6.94
CA ILE A 111 -4.67 5.71 7.50
C ILE A 111 -4.49 5.86 9.02
N CYS A 112 -4.00 7.01 9.48
CA CYS A 112 -3.77 7.22 10.91
C CYS A 112 -5.06 7.22 11.73
N GLN A 113 -6.19 7.62 11.13
CA GLN A 113 -7.52 7.59 11.75
C GLN A 113 -8.20 6.21 11.66
N THR A 114 -7.62 5.28 10.90
CA THR A 114 -8.20 3.97 10.66
C THR A 114 -7.99 3.02 11.85
N PRO A 115 -9.06 2.48 12.46
CA PRO A 115 -8.93 1.56 13.58
C PRO A 115 -8.11 0.31 13.25
N GLY A 116 -7.17 -0.03 14.13
CA GLY A 116 -6.33 -1.22 13.99
C GLY A 116 -5.13 -1.06 13.05
N PHE A 117 -4.91 0.14 12.51
CA PHE A 117 -3.66 0.46 11.82
C PHE A 117 -2.53 0.72 12.84
N ASP A 118 -1.34 0.16 12.60
CA ASP A 118 -0.15 0.36 13.40
C ASP A 118 0.66 1.57 12.89
N VAL A 119 0.43 2.73 13.50
CA VAL A 119 1.11 3.99 13.16
C VAL A 119 2.62 3.94 13.47
N GLU A 120 3.02 3.11 14.44
CA GLU A 120 4.41 2.97 14.90
C GLU A 120 5.16 1.84 14.20
N ALA A 121 4.55 1.22 13.18
CA ALA A 121 5.21 0.19 12.40
C ALA A 121 6.50 0.76 11.77
N VAL A 122 7.61 0.01 11.93
CA VAL A 122 8.90 0.37 11.34
C VAL A 122 9.16 -0.39 10.04
N ASN A 123 9.80 0.24 9.06
CA ASN A 123 10.28 -0.46 7.85
C ASN A 123 11.59 -1.25 8.11
N TYR A 124 12.22 -1.83 7.08
CA TYR A 124 13.47 -2.59 7.25
C TYR A 124 14.68 -1.73 7.63
N LEU A 125 14.59 -0.41 7.49
CA LEU A 125 15.59 0.55 7.95
C LEU A 125 15.33 1.01 9.40
N GLN A 126 14.37 0.41 10.10
CA GLN A 126 13.91 0.85 11.43
C GLN A 126 13.29 2.26 11.44
N ASP A 127 12.89 2.77 10.28
CA ASP A 127 12.21 4.06 10.20
C ASP A 127 10.71 3.86 10.47
N THR A 128 10.13 4.71 11.33
CA THR A 128 8.69 4.91 11.40
C THR A 128 8.25 5.84 10.26
N ALA A 129 6.94 5.97 10.10
CA ALA A 129 6.34 7.02 9.29
C ALA A 129 6.89 8.42 9.63
N TYR A 130 7.01 8.75 10.92
CA TYR A 130 7.53 10.03 11.38
C TYR A 130 9.00 10.25 10.97
N HIS A 131 9.85 9.22 11.12
CA HIS A 131 11.25 9.28 10.70
C HIS A 131 11.42 9.57 9.19
N ILE A 132 10.54 9.02 8.34
CA ILE A 132 10.54 9.36 6.91
C ILE A 132 10.14 10.83 6.70
N ALA A 133 9.03 11.29 7.29
CA ALA A 133 8.55 12.67 7.13
C ALA A 133 9.59 13.70 7.62
N TYR A 134 10.26 13.40 8.74
CA TYR A 134 11.33 14.22 9.30
C TYR A 134 12.51 14.38 8.33
N ARG A 135 13.04 13.28 7.79
CA ARG A 135 14.18 13.33 6.86
C ARG A 135 13.86 14.01 5.53
N ILE A 136 12.61 13.91 5.06
CA ILE A 136 12.13 14.65 3.89
C ILE A 136 11.97 16.15 4.21
N GLY A 137 11.77 16.50 5.49
CA GLY A 137 11.50 17.87 5.92
C GLY A 137 10.05 18.29 5.66
N ASP A 138 9.12 17.34 5.59
CA ASP A 138 7.71 17.60 5.29
C ASP A 138 6.94 17.94 6.58
N LEU A 139 6.99 19.21 6.97
CA LEU A 139 6.41 19.69 8.22
C LEU A 139 4.89 19.45 8.33
N ASP A 140 4.17 19.55 7.22
CA ASP A 140 2.73 19.32 7.20
C ASP A 140 2.43 17.84 7.46
N MET A 141 3.19 16.94 6.84
CA MET A 141 3.06 15.50 7.09
C MET A 141 3.44 15.13 8.53
N MET A 142 4.50 15.73 9.07
CA MET A 142 4.89 15.55 10.46
C MET A 142 3.79 15.99 11.42
N GLU A 143 3.07 17.08 11.12
CA GLU A 143 1.95 17.54 11.94
C GLU A 143 0.73 16.60 11.84
N ILE A 144 0.43 16.06 10.66
CA ILE A 144 -0.60 15.03 10.50
C ILE A 144 -0.28 13.82 11.38
N LEU A 145 0.96 13.31 11.33
CA LEU A 145 1.37 12.16 12.15
C LEU A 145 1.28 12.48 13.65
N ARG A 146 1.80 13.65 14.07
CA ARG A 146 1.76 14.10 15.46
C ARG A 146 0.34 14.21 16.01
N THR A 147 -0.55 14.85 15.26
CA THR A 147 -1.95 15.04 15.67
C THR A 147 -2.72 13.73 15.75
N ASN A 148 -2.29 12.70 15.01
CA ASN A 148 -2.83 11.35 15.09
C ASN A 148 -2.04 10.41 16.04
N GLY A 149 -1.22 10.97 16.92
CA GLY A 149 -0.61 10.22 18.04
C GLY A 149 0.70 9.51 17.73
N ALA A 150 1.35 9.82 16.60
CA ALA A 150 2.66 9.26 16.28
C ALA A 150 3.73 9.74 17.27
N VAL A 151 4.68 8.86 17.62
CA VAL A 151 5.88 9.24 18.36
C VAL A 151 6.72 10.20 17.51
N CYS A 152 7.12 11.32 18.11
CA CYS A 152 7.82 12.42 17.45
C CYS A 152 9.26 12.55 17.98
N ASP A 153 10.04 11.49 17.85
CA ASP A 153 11.46 11.43 18.18
C ASP A 153 12.34 11.91 17.02
N ASP A 154 13.58 12.31 17.36
CA ASP A 154 14.57 12.67 16.36
C ASP A 154 15.31 11.39 15.93
N PRO A 155 15.26 11.00 14.65
CA PRO A 155 15.94 9.79 14.17
C PRO A 155 17.47 9.86 14.29
N SER A 156 18.05 11.03 14.60
CA SER A 156 19.48 11.21 14.86
C SER A 156 19.88 11.07 16.34
N ASP A 157 18.91 10.98 17.25
CA ASP A 157 19.15 10.81 18.68
C ASP A 157 19.28 9.30 19.00
N GLU A 158 20.48 8.74 18.80
CA GLU A 158 20.81 7.34 19.16
C GLU A 158 20.92 7.13 20.68
N SER A 159 20.00 7.69 21.48
CA SER A 159 20.08 7.63 22.94
C SER A 159 19.60 6.30 23.56
N ASP A 160 19.07 5.35 22.78
CA ASP A 160 18.58 4.06 23.30
C ASP A 160 18.98 2.85 22.43
N ALA A 161 20.27 2.65 22.18
CA ALA A 161 20.77 1.29 21.97
C ALA A 161 20.86 0.60 23.35
N PRO A 162 20.04 -0.41 23.68
CA PRO A 162 20.24 -1.18 24.90
C PRO A 162 21.61 -1.84 24.78
N SER A 163 22.50 -1.45 25.67
CA SER A 163 23.79 -2.09 25.89
C SER A 163 23.56 -3.45 26.56
N GLU A 164 22.92 -4.39 25.86
CA GLU A 164 23.04 -5.81 26.18
C GLU A 164 24.39 -6.31 25.64
N ILE A 165 25.46 -5.81 26.25
CA ILE A 165 26.67 -6.60 26.41
C ILE A 165 26.28 -7.63 27.47
N LEU A 166 25.89 -8.82 27.01
CA LEU A 166 25.83 -10.00 27.85
C LEU A 166 27.23 -10.24 28.42
N ASP A 167 27.42 -9.83 29.66
CA ASP A 167 28.50 -10.30 30.52
C ASP A 167 28.39 -11.83 30.61
N LEU A 168 29.11 -12.53 29.73
CA LEU A 168 29.34 -13.96 29.80
C LEU A 168 30.29 -14.23 30.97
N ASN A 169 29.73 -14.66 32.10
CA ASN A 169 30.43 -15.43 33.13
C ASN A 169 30.56 -16.90 32.71
#